data_AF-A0AAF0P289-F1
#
_entry.id   AF-A0AAF0P289-F1
#
_cell.length_a   1.000
_cell.length_b   1.000
_cell.length_c   1.000
_cell.angle_alpha   90.00
_cell.angle_beta   90.00
_cell.angle_gamma   90.00
#
_symmetry.space_group_name_H-M   'P 1'
#
loop_
_entity.id
_entity.type
_entity.pdbx_description
1 polymer ?
#
loop_
_entity_poly.entity_id
_entity_poly.type
_entity_poly.pdbx_seq_one_letter_code
_entity_poly.pdbx_strand_id
1 'polypeptide(L)'
;MEQDNNWYQLGYGGFANVYGSDYEIYAKKQLKNDMRNKKNISRFKREYDITKSLEELDNIIPVYEYFPSNYSYTMLRCDKTLKEYLDKREISDEIKKYIVDKILFTIEQVHNRGILHRDLSVNNVLLKVENNELEVYISDFGIGKSSEIGSSYQTKFTNGIGHSDFTAPEQLIDLKSSSKASDVFSLGRIINYIYTGSAYNSSHKYGVICEKACSITIEFRQSDAGVLRREIEHRDQLNNDVNLKEKVLEQIELEKYDENASIYIQGLSSLELAENIRDNRGYVKLILWYIEENYRTNSNSILKLVSGINKDCAEVTKKYEEADRFAALAFQILCNSELGYDYELKANAADILKWAAFDLNRFYAQGLVDRLESGGIEPLILDRIKDATS
;
A
#
# COMPACT_ATOMS: atom_id res chain seq x y z
N MET A 1 33.81 -17.47 29.81
CA MET A 1 33.98 -16.44 30.84
C MET A 1 33.17 -15.24 30.37
N GLU A 2 31.96 -15.06 30.89
CA GLU A 2 31.21 -13.81 30.69
C GLU A 2 31.97 -12.72 31.45
N GLN A 3 32.86 -11.99 30.77
CA GLN A 3 33.26 -10.68 31.26
C GLN A 3 32.00 -9.82 31.26
N ASP A 4 31.79 -9.08 32.35
CA ASP A 4 30.81 -8.00 32.48
C ASP A 4 31.06 -6.95 31.38
N ASN A 5 30.65 -7.27 30.16
CA ASN A 5 30.56 -6.28 29.10
C ASN A 5 29.52 -5.27 29.60
N ASN A 6 29.87 -3.98 29.62
CA ASN A 6 28.97 -2.87 29.93
C ASN A 6 27.85 -2.86 28.87
N TRP A 7 26.82 -3.67 29.11
CA TRP A 7 25.61 -3.75 28.31
C TRP A 7 24.69 -2.62 28.74
N TYR A 8 24.40 -1.69 27.84
CA TYR A 8 23.36 -0.68 28.06
C TYR A 8 22.15 -1.00 27.20
N GLN A 9 20.98 -0.57 27.68
CA GLN A 9 19.72 -0.80 27.00
C GLN A 9 19.65 0.03 25.71
N LEU A 10 19.48 -0.63 24.56
CA LEU A 10 19.28 0.03 23.26
C LEU A 10 17.80 0.24 22.94
N GLY A 11 16.93 -0.70 23.33
CA GLY A 11 15.52 -0.64 22.97
C GLY A 11 14.61 -1.47 23.87
N TYR A 12 13.36 -1.04 23.97
CA TYR A 12 12.31 -1.72 24.72
C TYR A 12 11.34 -2.40 23.77
N GLY A 13 11.29 -3.74 23.78
CA GLY A 13 10.22 -4.50 23.14
C GLY A 13 9.13 -4.87 24.15
N GLY A 14 7.94 -5.25 23.67
CA GLY A 14 6.92 -5.83 24.55
C GLY A 14 7.39 -7.13 25.21
N PHE A 15 8.18 -7.93 24.49
CA PHE A 15 8.53 -9.31 24.84
C PHE A 15 9.99 -9.49 25.28
N ALA A 16 10.90 -8.74 24.67
CA ALA A 16 12.34 -8.85 24.88
C ALA A 16 12.97 -7.46 25.00
N ASN A 17 14.12 -7.43 25.65
CA ASN A 17 14.98 -6.26 25.78
C ASN A 17 16.16 -6.41 24.82
N VAL A 18 16.58 -5.31 24.19
CA VAL A 18 17.79 -5.28 23.36
C VAL A 18 18.85 -4.45 24.06
N TYR A 19 20.03 -5.04 24.20
CA TYR A 19 21.20 -4.45 24.83
C TYR A 19 22.33 -4.28 23.81
N GLY A 20 23.09 -3.21 23.95
CA GLY A 20 24.28 -2.92 23.15
C GLY A 20 25.50 -2.74 24.04
N SER A 21 26.68 -2.76 23.43
CA SER A 21 27.93 -2.38 24.09
C SER A 21 28.76 -1.53 23.14
N ASP A 22 29.47 -0.53 23.66
CA ASP A 22 30.31 0.37 22.87
C ASP A 22 31.52 -0.31 22.25
N TYR A 23 31.87 -1.50 22.75
CA TYR A 23 33.03 -2.27 22.33
C TYR A 23 32.67 -3.41 21.37
N GLU A 24 31.38 -3.66 21.17
CA GLU A 24 30.89 -4.80 20.41
C GLU A 24 30.14 -4.35 19.16
N ILE A 25 30.43 -5.01 18.04
CA ILE A 25 29.64 -4.87 16.80
C ILE A 25 28.29 -5.60 16.86
N TYR A 26 27.98 -6.19 18.03
CA TYR A 26 26.83 -7.05 18.27
C TYR A 26 25.87 -6.42 19.29
N ALA A 27 24.59 -6.71 19.13
CA ALA A 27 23.54 -6.47 20.11
C ALA A 27 23.10 -7.81 20.73
N LYS A 28 22.61 -7.77 21.97
CA LYS A 28 22.06 -8.91 22.68
C LYS A 28 20.55 -8.73 22.85
N LYS A 29 19.75 -9.61 22.26
CA LYS A 29 18.31 -9.67 22.50
C LYS A 29 18.04 -10.69 23.60
N GLN A 30 17.32 -10.30 24.64
CA GLN A 30 17.05 -11.16 25.80
C GLN A 30 15.58 -11.13 26.21
N LEU A 31 15.00 -12.31 26.46
CA LEU A 31 13.64 -12.45 26.95
C LEU A 31 13.51 -11.85 28.36
N LYS A 32 12.51 -10.97 28.55
CA LYS A 32 12.26 -10.33 29.85
C LYS A 32 11.91 -11.37 30.92
N ASN A 33 12.27 -11.09 32.17
CA ASN A 33 12.11 -12.03 33.27
C ASN A 33 10.64 -12.44 33.50
N ASP A 34 9.71 -11.49 33.42
CA ASP A 34 8.26 -11.67 33.54
C ASP A 34 7.63 -12.45 32.37
N MET A 35 8.31 -12.50 31.23
CA MET A 35 7.86 -13.22 30.02
C MET A 35 8.37 -14.67 29.95
N ARG A 36 9.22 -15.13 30.88
CA ARG A 36 9.85 -16.46 30.86
C ARG A 36 8.89 -17.57 31.29
N ASN A 37 8.09 -18.04 30.34
CA ASN A 37 7.35 -19.31 30.45
C ASN A 37 7.70 -20.24 29.29
N LYS A 38 7.38 -21.53 29.41
CA LYS A 38 7.74 -22.57 28.42
C LYS A 38 7.31 -22.21 26.99
N LYS A 39 6.12 -21.62 26.83
CA LYS A 39 5.58 -21.19 25.54
C LYS A 39 6.41 -20.05 24.95
N ASN A 40 6.71 -19.04 25.74
CA ASN A 40 7.45 -17.85 25.31
C ASN A 40 8.92 -18.15 25.03
N ILE A 41 9.57 -19.00 25.84
CA ILE A 41 10.95 -19.47 25.60
C ILE A 41 11.01 -20.24 24.27
N SER A 42 10.06 -21.15 24.03
CA SER A 42 10.01 -21.91 22.78
C SER A 42 9.78 -21.01 21.56
N ARG A 43 8.96 -19.96 21.69
CA ARG A 43 8.74 -18.96 20.64
C ARG A 43 10.01 -18.15 20.37
N PHE A 44 10.67 -17.67 21.43
CA PHE A 44 11.91 -16.90 21.32
C PHE A 44 13.04 -17.71 20.68
N LYS A 45 13.17 -18.99 21.03
CA LYS A 45 14.12 -19.88 20.35
C LYS A 45 13.75 -20.09 18.88
N ARG A 46 12.46 -20.28 18.56
CA ARG A 46 12.02 -20.45 17.17
C ARG A 46 12.29 -19.20 16.32
N GLU A 47 12.14 -18.00 16.88
CA GLU A 47 12.51 -16.75 16.21
C GLU A 47 14.00 -16.73 15.82
N TYR A 48 14.87 -17.10 16.77
CA TYR A 48 16.31 -17.26 16.49
C TYR A 48 16.56 -18.34 15.42
N ASP A 49 15.97 -19.53 15.57
CA ASP A 49 16.17 -20.65 14.65
C ASP A 49 15.73 -20.30 13.20
N ILE A 50 14.59 -19.61 13.04
CA ILE A 50 14.11 -19.15 11.73
C ILE A 50 15.06 -18.11 11.14
N THR A 51 15.41 -17.08 11.92
CA THR A 51 16.33 -16.03 11.46
C THR A 51 17.68 -16.64 11.06
N LYS A 52 18.20 -17.57 11.86
CA LYS A 52 19.45 -18.29 11.56
C LYS A 52 19.36 -19.11 10.29
N SER A 53 18.23 -19.77 10.04
CA SER A 53 18.01 -20.54 8.79
C SER A 53 17.99 -19.68 7.52
N LEU A 54 17.88 -18.36 7.67
CA LEU A 54 17.85 -17.39 6.58
C LEU A 54 19.20 -16.67 6.38
N GLU A 55 20.27 -17.07 7.08
CA GLU A 55 21.55 -16.35 7.10
C GLU A 55 22.27 -16.22 5.74
N GLU A 56 21.91 -17.05 4.76
CA GLU A 56 22.41 -16.94 3.38
C GLU A 56 21.74 -15.83 2.56
N LEU A 57 20.65 -15.24 3.04
CA LEU A 57 20.02 -14.10 2.36
C LEU A 57 20.64 -12.80 2.84
N ASP A 58 20.98 -11.95 1.88
CA ASP A 58 21.27 -10.55 2.15
C ASP A 58 20.09 -9.88 2.85
N ASN A 59 20.38 -8.85 3.63
CA ASN A 59 19.39 -7.99 4.27
C ASN A 59 18.46 -8.70 5.28
N ILE A 60 18.78 -9.93 5.71
CA ILE A 60 18.28 -10.53 6.95
C ILE A 60 19.24 -10.20 8.08
N ILE A 61 18.74 -9.82 9.25
CA ILE A 61 19.63 -9.50 10.38
C ILE A 61 20.51 -10.70 10.74
N PRO A 62 21.85 -10.58 10.71
CA PRO A 62 22.72 -11.67 11.14
C PRO A 62 22.51 -11.98 12.62
N VAL A 63 22.28 -13.26 12.93
CA VAL A 63 22.23 -13.79 14.30
C VAL A 63 23.37 -14.78 14.52
N TYR A 64 24.02 -14.68 15.68
CA TYR A 64 25.27 -15.39 15.94
C TYR A 64 25.02 -16.57 16.88
N GLU A 65 24.88 -16.33 18.18
CA GLU A 65 24.80 -17.40 19.18
C GLU A 65 23.54 -17.26 20.05
N TYR A 66 22.91 -18.40 20.35
CA TYR A 66 21.80 -18.49 21.30
C TYR A 66 22.29 -19.04 22.64
N PHE A 67 21.90 -18.39 23.74
CA PHE A 67 22.28 -18.70 25.10
C PHE A 67 21.06 -19.20 25.90
N PRO A 68 20.89 -20.52 26.07
CA PRO A 68 19.76 -21.08 26.82
C PRO A 68 19.77 -20.70 28.30
N SER A 69 20.93 -20.45 28.89
CA SER A 69 21.10 -20.14 30.32
C SER A 69 20.35 -18.88 30.76
N ASN A 70 20.30 -17.89 29.88
CA ASN A 70 19.72 -16.58 30.16
C ASN A 70 18.65 -16.15 29.14
N TYR A 71 18.23 -17.08 28.28
CA TYR A 71 17.24 -16.89 27.21
C TYR A 71 17.54 -15.65 26.35
N SER A 72 18.76 -15.59 25.83
CA SER A 72 19.21 -14.50 24.96
C SER A 72 19.87 -15.03 23.69
N TYR A 73 20.04 -14.16 22.69
CA TYR A 73 20.92 -14.41 21.56
C TYR A 73 21.62 -13.11 21.13
N THR A 74 22.74 -13.25 20.43
CA THR A 74 23.49 -12.14 19.84
C THR A 74 23.14 -11.97 18.37
N MET A 75 23.10 -10.71 17.93
CA MET A 75 22.77 -10.32 16.55
C MET A 75 23.56 -9.08 16.13
N LEU A 76 23.57 -8.74 14.84
CA LEU A 76 24.25 -7.55 14.35
C LEU A 76 23.69 -6.30 15.03
N ARG A 77 24.57 -5.38 15.42
CA ARG A 77 24.16 -4.08 15.94
C ARG A 77 23.86 -3.12 14.78
N CYS A 78 22.60 -2.72 14.67
CA CYS A 78 22.14 -1.65 13.79
C CYS A 78 21.99 -0.33 14.55
N ASP A 79 21.94 0.78 13.83
CA ASP A 79 21.93 2.12 14.42
C ASP A 79 20.52 2.55 14.84
N LYS A 80 19.53 2.23 14.01
CA LYS A 80 18.13 2.69 14.16
C LYS A 80 17.16 1.70 13.52
N THR A 81 15.90 1.76 13.96
CA THR A 81 14.77 1.24 13.19
C THR A 81 14.46 2.16 12.00
N LEU A 82 13.77 1.63 10.98
CA LEU A 82 13.25 2.41 9.86
C LEU A 82 12.31 3.52 10.35
N LYS A 83 11.47 3.24 11.35
CA LYS A 83 10.62 4.24 12.00
C LYS A 83 11.43 5.44 12.50
N GLU A 84 12.44 5.19 13.31
CA GLU A 84 13.27 6.25 13.89
C GLU A 84 14.09 7.02 12.85
N TYR A 85 14.41 6.38 11.73
CA TYR A 85 15.11 7.01 10.62
C TYR A 85 14.20 7.97 9.85
N LEU A 86 12.97 7.55 9.54
CA LEU A 86 11.98 8.35 8.82
C LEU A 86 11.43 9.50 9.66
N ASP A 87 11.17 9.29 10.95
CA ASP A 87 10.58 10.31 11.82
C ASP A 87 11.52 11.52 12.08
N LYS A 88 12.82 11.37 11.83
CA LYS A 88 13.85 12.37 12.15
C LYS A 88 14.34 13.16 10.94
N ARG A 89 14.00 12.75 9.72
CA ARG A 89 14.61 13.27 8.49
C ARG A 89 13.64 13.23 7.33
N GLU A 90 13.62 14.30 6.56
CA GLU A 90 13.21 14.18 5.16
C GLU A 90 14.29 13.41 4.41
N ILE A 91 13.86 12.36 3.71
CA ILE A 91 14.74 11.50 2.91
C ILE A 91 14.34 11.62 1.45
N SER A 92 15.33 11.54 0.56
CA SER A 92 15.11 11.66 -0.87
C SER A 92 14.32 10.46 -1.40
N ASP A 93 13.65 10.65 -2.53
CA ASP A 93 12.84 9.60 -3.15
C ASP A 93 13.71 8.42 -3.64
N GLU A 94 14.98 8.65 -3.95
CA GLU A 94 15.96 7.61 -4.26
C GLU A 94 16.25 6.73 -3.05
N ILE A 95 16.45 7.33 -1.87
CA ILE A 95 16.67 6.57 -0.62
C ILE A 95 15.40 5.79 -0.24
N LYS A 96 14.22 6.41 -0.34
CA LYS A 96 12.93 5.73 -0.12
C LYS A 96 12.81 4.51 -1.02
N LYS A 97 13.10 4.68 -2.31
CA LYS A 97 13.00 3.59 -3.30
C LYS A 97 14.01 2.49 -3.00
N TYR A 98 15.25 2.84 -2.70
CA TYR A 98 16.27 1.88 -2.30
C TYR A 98 15.81 1.01 -1.12
N ILE A 99 15.25 1.63 -0.08
CA ILE A 99 14.73 0.90 1.09
C ILE A 99 13.58 -0.03 0.69
N VAL A 100 12.62 0.46 -0.10
CA VAL A 100 11.48 -0.35 -0.60
C VAL A 100 11.97 -1.56 -1.39
N ASP A 101 12.92 -1.36 -2.32
CA ASP A 101 13.45 -2.43 -3.16
C ASP A 101 14.17 -3.49 -2.33
N LYS A 102 14.98 -3.08 -1.35
CA LYS A 102 15.65 -4.00 -0.43
C LYS A 102 14.65 -4.82 0.38
N ILE A 103 13.62 -4.18 0.94
CA ILE A 103 12.59 -4.89 1.72
C ILE A 103 11.85 -5.90 0.84
N LEU A 104 11.37 -5.48 -0.33
CA LEU A 104 10.57 -6.33 -1.22
C LEU A 104 11.37 -7.49 -1.79
N PHE A 105 12.60 -7.23 -2.26
CA PHE A 105 13.52 -8.28 -2.72
C PHE A 105 13.74 -9.33 -1.64
N THR A 106 14.02 -8.88 -0.41
CA THR A 106 14.32 -9.78 0.72
C THR A 106 13.11 -10.64 1.08
N ILE A 107 11.92 -10.04 1.20
CA ILE A 107 10.71 -10.81 1.55
C ILE A 107 10.25 -11.73 0.42
N GLU A 108 10.48 -11.36 -0.85
CA GLU A 108 10.31 -12.30 -1.97
C GLU A 108 11.19 -13.55 -1.78
N GLN A 109 12.48 -13.40 -1.44
CA GLN A 109 13.36 -14.53 -1.18
C GLN A 109 12.89 -15.38 0.01
N VAL A 110 12.42 -14.74 1.09
CA VAL A 110 11.83 -15.43 2.25
C VAL A 110 10.58 -16.23 1.84
N HIS A 111 9.69 -15.63 1.06
CA HIS A 111 8.48 -16.29 0.54
C HIS A 111 8.80 -17.46 -0.39
N ASN A 112 9.87 -17.36 -1.18
CA ASN A 112 10.33 -18.44 -2.06
C ASN A 112 10.82 -19.66 -1.26
N ARG A 113 11.29 -19.46 -0.03
CA ARG A 113 11.62 -20.53 0.93
C ARG A 113 10.42 -21.06 1.72
N GLY A 114 9.21 -20.60 1.42
CA GLY A 114 7.98 -21.02 2.11
C GLY A 114 7.85 -20.47 3.53
N ILE A 115 8.66 -19.48 3.90
CA ILE A 115 8.64 -18.84 5.21
C ILE A 115 7.77 -17.57 5.13
N LEU A 116 7.03 -17.30 6.21
CA LEU A 116 6.27 -16.06 6.41
C LEU A 116 6.91 -15.26 7.52
N HIS A 117 6.96 -13.94 7.37
CA HIS A 117 7.47 -13.06 8.41
C HIS A 117 6.45 -12.87 9.54
N ARG A 118 5.19 -12.54 9.20
CA ARG A 118 4.01 -12.36 10.07
C ARG A 118 4.02 -11.16 11.02
N ASP A 119 5.16 -10.52 11.25
CA ASP A 119 5.31 -9.35 12.13
C ASP A 119 5.90 -8.13 11.38
N LEU A 120 5.73 -8.02 10.05
CA LEU A 120 6.36 -6.93 9.28
C LEU A 120 5.85 -5.56 9.74
N SER A 121 6.78 -4.67 10.07
CA SER A 121 6.49 -3.27 10.40
C SER A 121 7.75 -2.44 10.29
N VAL A 122 7.61 -1.11 10.30
CA VAL A 122 8.76 -0.18 10.31
C VAL A 122 9.65 -0.26 11.56
N ASN A 123 9.22 -0.97 12.61
CA ASN A 123 10.05 -1.23 13.80
C ASN A 123 10.95 -2.47 13.65
N ASN A 124 10.59 -3.37 12.73
CA ASN A 124 11.32 -4.63 12.47
C ASN A 124 12.17 -4.55 11.19
N VAL A 125 12.27 -3.37 10.60
CA VAL A 125 13.28 -3.03 9.59
C VAL A 125 14.32 -2.18 10.28
N LEU A 126 15.56 -2.65 10.31
CA LEU A 126 16.69 -2.02 10.96
C LEU A 126 17.61 -1.43 9.90
N LEU A 127 18.26 -0.31 10.24
CA LEU A 127 19.17 0.39 9.36
C LEU A 127 20.54 0.50 10.04
N LYS A 128 21.58 0.25 9.25
CA LYS A 128 22.98 0.45 9.64
C LYS A 128 23.63 1.36 8.61
N VAL A 129 24.37 2.35 9.07
CA VAL A 129 25.16 3.24 8.21
C VAL A 129 26.63 2.98 8.47
N GLU A 130 27.30 2.41 7.47
CA GLU A 130 28.72 2.11 7.54
C GLU A 130 29.40 2.67 6.29
N ASN A 131 30.52 3.38 6.45
CA ASN A 131 31.25 4.00 5.34
C ASN A 131 30.39 4.90 4.40
N ASN A 132 29.39 5.58 4.96
CA ASN A 132 28.36 6.37 4.23
C ASN A 132 27.41 5.54 3.34
N GLU A 133 27.42 4.22 3.46
CA GLU A 133 26.47 3.33 2.81
C GLU A 133 25.34 2.95 3.77
N LEU A 134 24.10 2.98 3.27
CA LEU A 134 22.92 2.59 4.03
C LEU A 134 22.61 1.11 3.79
N GLU A 135 22.68 0.32 4.84
CA GLU A 135 22.28 -1.08 4.84
C GLU A 135 20.92 -1.25 5.50
N VAL A 136 20.11 -2.15 4.94
CA VAL A 136 18.76 -2.47 5.41
C VAL A 136 18.74 -3.91 5.90
N TYR A 137 18.21 -4.16 7.10
CA TYR A 137 18.10 -5.50 7.68
C TYR A 137 16.69 -5.75 8.18
N ILE A 138 16.09 -6.87 7.80
CA ILE A 138 14.82 -7.35 8.31
C ILE A 138 15.10 -8.23 9.53
N SER A 139 14.42 -7.94 10.64
CA SER A 139 14.57 -8.65 11.91
C SER A 139 13.23 -9.22 12.41
N ASP A 140 13.28 -9.98 13.50
CA ASP A 140 12.10 -10.44 14.24
C ASP A 140 11.19 -11.38 13.43
N PHE A 141 11.80 -12.38 12.80
CA PHE A 141 11.07 -13.44 12.11
C PHE A 141 10.29 -14.32 13.08
N GLY A 142 8.96 -14.31 12.93
CA GLY A 142 8.15 -15.46 13.33
C GLY A 142 7.14 -15.22 14.43
N ILE A 143 6.05 -15.98 14.25
CA ILE A 143 4.95 -16.28 15.17
C ILE A 143 4.38 -15.02 15.82
N GLY A 144 3.58 -14.28 15.03
CA GLY A 144 2.82 -13.12 15.46
C GLY A 144 2.39 -13.21 16.92
N LYS A 145 2.67 -12.13 17.62
CA LYS A 145 2.49 -12.02 19.05
C LYS A 145 1.02 -12.28 19.35
N SER A 146 0.69 -13.50 19.75
CA SER A 146 -0.51 -13.76 20.55
C SER A 146 -0.23 -13.24 21.98
N SER A 147 0.28 -12.01 22.11
CA SER A 147 0.00 -11.24 23.30
C SER A 147 -1.50 -11.07 23.25
N GLU A 148 -2.16 -11.63 24.25
CA GLU A 148 -3.56 -11.42 24.57
C GLU A 148 -4.06 -10.12 23.96
N ILE A 149 -5.09 -10.26 23.14
CA ILE A 149 -5.81 -9.23 22.38
C ILE A 149 -6.24 -8.05 23.29
N GLY A 150 -6.00 -8.07 24.61
CA GLY A 150 -6.21 -6.95 25.52
C GLY A 150 -5.05 -5.94 25.65
N SER A 151 -3.78 -6.31 25.44
CA SER A 151 -2.65 -5.40 25.78
C SER A 151 -2.15 -4.54 24.61
N SER A 152 -2.34 -4.97 23.36
CA SER A 152 -2.06 -4.11 22.19
C SER A 152 -3.13 -3.03 21.98
N TYR A 153 -4.34 -3.22 22.49
CA TYR A 153 -5.38 -2.19 22.49
C TYR A 153 -5.08 -1.06 23.49
N GLN A 154 -4.27 -1.32 24.52
CA GLN A 154 -3.83 -0.27 25.46
C GLN A 154 -2.71 0.63 24.88
N THR A 155 -2.01 0.19 23.83
CA THR A 155 -1.03 1.04 23.12
C THR A 155 -1.69 1.98 22.09
N LYS A 156 -3.02 1.93 21.92
CA LYS A 156 -3.79 2.92 21.12
C LYS A 156 -3.93 4.29 21.81
N PHE A 157 -3.65 4.39 23.11
CA PHE A 157 -3.87 5.63 23.88
C PHE A 157 -2.60 6.44 24.16
N THR A 158 -1.45 6.07 23.60
CA THR A 158 -0.22 6.87 23.67
C THR A 158 0.20 7.27 22.26
N ASN A 159 -0.42 8.33 21.72
CA ASN A 159 -0.07 9.10 20.51
C ASN A 159 1.14 8.59 19.69
N GLY A 160 0.99 7.48 18.97
CA GLY A 160 2.05 6.90 18.15
C GLY A 160 1.58 5.73 17.31
N ILE A 161 2.27 5.49 16.19
CA ILE A 161 2.03 4.37 15.28
C ILE A 161 2.49 3.07 15.93
N GLY A 162 1.58 2.10 15.96
CA GLY A 162 1.74 0.81 16.61
C GLY A 162 1.91 -0.34 15.62
N HIS A 163 2.32 -1.50 16.13
CA HIS A 163 2.43 -2.72 15.35
C HIS A 163 1.12 -3.11 14.63
N SER A 164 -0.03 -2.82 15.25
CA SER A 164 -1.36 -3.10 14.69
C SER A 164 -1.65 -2.36 13.39
N ASP A 165 -1.00 -1.22 13.13
CA ASP A 165 -1.21 -0.43 11.91
C ASP A 165 -0.64 -1.13 10.66
N PHE A 166 0.23 -2.11 10.86
CA PHE A 166 0.85 -2.92 9.80
C PHE A 166 0.30 -4.35 9.74
N THR A 167 -0.50 -4.76 10.73
CA THR A 167 -1.00 -6.15 10.84
C THR A 167 -2.20 -6.37 9.93
N ALA A 168 -2.19 -7.44 9.14
CA ALA A 168 -3.33 -7.75 8.28
C ALA A 168 -4.57 -8.14 9.12
N PRO A 169 -5.80 -7.77 8.69
CA PRO A 169 -7.01 -7.99 9.48
C PRO A 169 -7.23 -9.44 9.90
N GLU A 170 -6.96 -10.39 9.00
CA GLU A 170 -7.10 -11.82 9.27
C GLU A 170 -6.13 -12.32 10.35
N GLN A 171 -4.94 -11.72 10.46
CA GLN A 171 -3.95 -12.07 11.49
C GLN A 171 -4.38 -11.61 12.89
N LEU A 172 -5.17 -10.53 12.97
CA LEU A 172 -5.75 -10.05 14.23
C LEU A 172 -6.83 -11.00 14.76
N ILE A 173 -7.50 -11.72 13.86
CA ILE A 173 -8.55 -12.71 14.20
C ILE A 173 -7.90 -14.05 14.58
N ASP A 174 -7.12 -14.62 13.67
CA ASP A 174 -6.37 -15.85 13.91
C ASP A 174 -5.04 -15.80 13.18
N LEU A 175 -3.95 -15.79 13.93
CA LEU A 175 -2.60 -15.83 13.38
C LEU A 175 -2.36 -17.02 12.45
N LYS A 176 -3.05 -18.15 12.63
CA LYS A 176 -2.92 -19.31 11.73
C LYS A 176 -3.46 -19.06 10.33
N SER A 177 -4.31 -18.05 10.14
CA SER A 177 -4.78 -17.62 8.82
C SER A 177 -3.73 -16.84 8.03
N SER A 178 -2.58 -16.51 8.65
CA SER A 178 -1.49 -15.78 7.99
C SER A 178 -1.02 -16.51 6.72
N SER A 179 -0.92 -15.76 5.63
CA SER A 179 -0.38 -16.21 4.36
C SER A 179 0.67 -15.22 3.83
N LYS A 180 1.24 -15.49 2.65
CA LYS A 180 2.11 -14.53 1.95
C LYS A 180 1.37 -13.22 1.66
N ALA A 181 0.06 -13.29 1.41
CA ALA A 181 -0.81 -12.12 1.20
C ALA A 181 -1.03 -11.30 2.50
N SER A 182 -0.78 -11.88 3.68
CA SER A 182 -0.75 -11.14 4.94
C SER A 182 0.52 -10.31 5.06
N ASP A 183 1.68 -10.87 4.70
CA ASP A 183 2.93 -10.11 4.62
C ASP A 183 2.85 -9.00 3.55
N VAL A 184 2.17 -9.25 2.42
CA VAL A 184 1.89 -8.22 1.38
C VAL A 184 1.10 -7.04 1.93
N PHE A 185 0.08 -7.28 2.78
CA PHE A 185 -0.65 -6.19 3.44
C PHE A 185 0.30 -5.33 4.28
N SER A 186 1.15 -5.96 5.09
CA SER A 186 2.14 -5.23 5.91
C SER A 186 3.13 -4.46 5.04
N LEU A 187 3.58 -5.02 3.92
CA LEU A 187 4.45 -4.35 2.96
C LEU A 187 3.78 -3.12 2.35
N GLY A 188 2.51 -3.20 1.95
CA GLY A 188 1.74 -2.04 1.47
C GLY A 188 1.70 -0.91 2.50
N ARG A 189 1.45 -1.24 3.78
CA ARG A 189 1.48 -0.29 4.90
C ARG A 189 2.87 0.32 5.13
N ILE A 190 3.93 -0.47 5.00
CA ILE A 190 5.32 0.01 5.11
C ILE A 190 5.64 0.98 3.98
N ILE A 191 5.26 0.68 2.74
CA ILE A 191 5.51 1.56 1.58
C ILE A 191 4.77 2.89 1.75
N ASN A 192 3.48 2.86 2.14
CA ASN A 192 2.73 4.07 2.48
C ASN A 192 3.48 4.91 3.52
N TYR A 193 3.97 4.27 4.59
CA TYR A 193 4.71 4.96 5.65
C TYR A 193 6.02 5.57 5.17
N ILE A 194 6.79 4.86 4.36
CA ILE A 194 8.06 5.34 3.77
C ILE A 194 7.82 6.62 2.96
N TYR A 195 6.73 6.68 2.19
CA TYR A 195 6.46 7.81 1.30
C TYR A 195 5.76 8.98 1.98
N THR A 196 4.95 8.73 3.01
CA THR A 196 4.01 9.75 3.54
C THR A 196 4.13 9.99 5.05
N GLY A 197 4.91 9.19 5.77
CA GLY A 197 4.91 9.18 7.24
C GLY A 197 3.63 8.61 7.87
N SER A 198 2.73 8.01 7.08
CA SER A 198 1.50 7.39 7.56
C SER A 198 1.26 6.05 6.88
N ALA A 199 0.96 5.01 7.67
CA ALA A 199 0.62 3.68 7.15
C ALA A 199 -0.69 3.67 6.34
N TYR A 200 -1.53 4.69 6.52
CA TYR A 200 -2.87 4.81 5.92
C TYR A 200 -2.93 5.75 4.72
N ASN A 201 -1.93 6.60 4.54
CA ASN A 201 -1.91 7.55 3.44
C ASN A 201 -1.24 6.91 2.21
N SER A 202 -2.04 6.56 1.23
CA SER A 202 -1.61 6.04 -0.09
C SER A 202 -1.36 7.14 -1.12
N SER A 203 -1.33 8.43 -0.73
CA SER A 203 -1.15 9.55 -1.67
C SER A 203 0.31 9.69 -2.12
N HIS A 204 0.81 8.72 -2.88
CA HIS A 204 2.15 8.70 -3.48
C HIS A 204 2.15 7.84 -4.75
N LYS A 205 3.28 7.80 -5.47
CA LYS A 205 3.42 7.17 -6.80
C LYS A 205 3.08 5.66 -6.90
N TYR A 206 3.07 4.95 -5.77
CA TYR A 206 2.72 3.52 -5.67
C TYR A 206 1.38 3.30 -4.93
N GLY A 207 0.60 4.36 -4.72
CA GLY A 207 -0.60 4.35 -3.90
C GLY A 207 -1.63 3.30 -4.29
N VAL A 208 -1.93 3.20 -5.58
CA VAL A 208 -2.90 2.23 -6.12
C VAL A 208 -2.44 0.79 -5.86
N ILE A 209 -1.16 0.51 -6.11
CA ILE A 209 -0.55 -0.80 -5.83
C ILE A 209 -0.66 -1.12 -4.32
N CYS A 210 -0.41 -0.13 -3.46
CA CYS A 210 -0.49 -0.29 -2.00
C CYS A 210 -1.93 -0.44 -1.50
N GLU A 211 -2.91 0.22 -2.14
CA GLU A 211 -4.34 0.03 -1.83
C GLU A 211 -4.79 -1.40 -2.14
N LYS A 212 -4.35 -1.96 -3.29
CA LYS A 212 -4.58 -3.37 -3.65
C LYS A 212 -3.94 -4.30 -2.62
N ALA A 213 -2.68 -4.04 -2.25
CA ALA A 213 -1.96 -4.80 -1.22
C ALA A 213 -2.67 -4.75 0.15
N CYS A 214 -3.30 -3.62 0.47
CA CYS A 214 -4.00 -3.39 1.73
C CYS A 214 -5.50 -3.75 1.68
N SER A 215 -5.97 -4.45 0.65
CA SER A 215 -7.38 -4.84 0.54
C SER A 215 -7.82 -5.70 1.72
N ILE A 216 -9.05 -5.51 2.18
CA ILE A 216 -9.63 -6.36 3.24
C ILE A 216 -9.87 -7.78 2.73
N THR A 217 -10.16 -7.93 1.43
CA THR A 217 -10.38 -9.20 0.74
C THR A 217 -9.04 -9.76 0.30
N ILE A 218 -8.66 -10.93 0.81
CA ILE A 218 -7.33 -11.53 0.61
C ILE A 218 -7.07 -11.83 -0.86
N GLU A 219 -8.10 -12.30 -1.58
CA GLU A 219 -8.05 -12.70 -2.99
C GLU A 219 -7.72 -11.54 -3.93
N PHE A 220 -7.92 -10.29 -3.48
CA PHE A 220 -7.62 -9.09 -4.25
C PHE A 220 -6.19 -8.58 -4.06
N ARG A 221 -5.50 -9.05 -3.01
CA ARG A 221 -4.10 -8.68 -2.77
C ARG A 221 -3.19 -9.41 -3.74
N GLN A 222 -2.00 -8.87 -3.93
CA GLN A 222 -0.91 -9.61 -4.57
C GLN A 222 -0.64 -10.90 -3.78
N SER A 223 -0.41 -12.01 -4.50
CA SER A 223 -0.28 -13.33 -3.87
C SER A 223 0.94 -13.46 -2.95
N ASP A 224 2.00 -12.70 -3.24
CA ASP A 224 3.24 -12.64 -2.49
C ASP A 224 4.02 -11.35 -2.78
N ALA A 225 5.08 -11.12 -2.00
CA ALA A 225 5.99 -9.99 -2.15
C ALA A 225 6.67 -9.89 -3.51
N GLY A 226 6.87 -11.00 -4.24
CA GLY A 226 7.44 -10.98 -5.58
C GLY A 226 6.47 -10.40 -6.62
N VAL A 227 5.18 -10.73 -6.51
CA VAL A 227 4.14 -10.08 -7.33
C VAL A 227 4.06 -8.59 -7.03
N LEU A 228 4.01 -8.20 -5.74
CA LEU A 228 4.01 -6.79 -5.33
C LEU A 228 5.23 -6.03 -5.87
N ARG A 229 6.42 -6.64 -5.78
CA ARG A 229 7.66 -6.06 -6.29
C ARG A 229 7.61 -5.83 -7.80
N ARG A 230 7.16 -6.82 -8.58
CA ARG A 230 7.04 -6.69 -10.04
C ARG A 230 6.08 -5.58 -10.45
N GLU A 231 4.95 -5.43 -9.76
CA GLU A 231 4.02 -4.31 -10.04
C GLU A 231 4.69 -2.94 -9.81
N ILE A 232 5.53 -2.81 -8.77
CA ILE A 232 6.29 -1.58 -8.49
C ILE A 232 7.38 -1.33 -9.54
N GLU A 233 8.16 -2.36 -9.88
CA GLU A 233 9.19 -2.28 -10.92
C GLU A 233 8.58 -1.90 -12.28
N HIS A 234 7.43 -2.48 -12.61
CA HIS A 234 6.70 -2.18 -13.83
C HIS A 234 6.22 -0.72 -13.85
N ARG A 235 5.70 -0.22 -12.72
CA ARG A 235 5.32 1.19 -12.58
C ARG A 235 6.49 2.15 -12.83
N ASP A 236 7.70 1.80 -12.36
CA ASP A 236 8.88 2.62 -12.60
C ASP A 236 9.33 2.59 -14.07
N GLN A 237 9.28 1.41 -14.71
CA GLN A 237 9.63 1.27 -16.13
C GLN A 237 8.72 2.13 -17.01
N LEU A 238 7.40 2.08 -16.78
CA LEU A 238 6.43 2.86 -17.54
C LEU A 238 6.60 4.37 -17.36
N ASN A 239 7.05 4.83 -16.19
CA ASN A 239 7.33 6.25 -15.98
C ASN A 239 8.57 6.72 -16.77
N ASN A 240 9.57 5.85 -16.94
CA ASN A 240 10.88 6.19 -17.49
C ASN A 240 11.06 5.85 -18.99
N ASP A 241 10.27 4.92 -19.54
CA ASP A 241 10.40 4.46 -20.92
C ASP A 241 9.39 5.15 -21.85
N VAL A 242 9.91 6.03 -22.71
CA VAL A 242 9.11 6.77 -23.71
C VAL A 242 8.47 5.81 -24.73
N ASN A 243 9.17 4.75 -25.14
CA ASN A 243 8.64 3.82 -26.15
C ASN A 243 7.48 2.99 -25.58
N LEU A 244 7.50 2.66 -24.29
CA LEU A 244 6.37 1.99 -23.64
C LEU A 244 5.15 2.90 -23.57
N LYS A 245 5.33 4.19 -23.27
CA LYS A 245 4.22 5.16 -23.28
C LYS A 245 3.59 5.29 -24.66
N GLU A 246 4.39 5.38 -25.72
CA GLU A 246 3.88 5.45 -27.10
C GLU A 246 3.06 4.21 -27.48
N LYS A 247 3.52 3.02 -27.08
CA LYS A 247 2.76 1.77 -27.29
C LYS A 247 1.41 1.77 -26.56
N VAL A 248 1.37 2.27 -25.33
CA VAL A 248 0.10 2.40 -24.59
C VAL A 248 -0.84 3.36 -25.30
N LEU A 249 -0.34 4.49 -25.82
CA LEU A 249 -1.16 5.43 -26.59
C LEU A 249 -1.72 4.80 -27.87
N GLU A 250 -0.93 4.00 -28.59
CA GLU A 250 -1.42 3.25 -29.77
C GLU A 250 -2.49 2.22 -29.39
N GLN A 251 -2.30 1.52 -28.27
CA GLN A 251 -3.28 0.58 -27.72
C GLN A 251 -4.61 1.25 -27.35
N ILE A 252 -4.56 2.49 -26.83
CA ILE A 252 -5.74 3.28 -26.49
C ILE A 252 -6.58 3.60 -27.75
N GLU A 253 -5.92 4.01 -28.84
CA GLU A 253 -6.58 4.25 -30.14
C GLU A 253 -7.21 2.97 -30.72
N LEU A 254 -6.58 1.83 -30.50
CA LEU A 254 -7.06 0.52 -30.95
C LEU A 254 -8.10 -0.12 -30.02
N GLU A 255 -8.44 0.53 -28.91
CA GLU A 255 -9.34 0.02 -27.86
C GLU A 255 -8.91 -1.37 -27.32
N LYS A 256 -7.60 -1.58 -27.19
CA LYS A 256 -7.00 -2.82 -26.70
C LYS A 256 -6.25 -2.54 -25.40
N TYR A 257 -6.91 -2.79 -24.28
CA TYR A 257 -6.38 -2.44 -22.97
C TYR A 257 -5.74 -3.65 -22.29
N ASP A 258 -4.58 -3.41 -21.67
CA ASP A 258 -3.83 -4.38 -20.88
C ASP A 258 -3.30 -3.73 -19.59
N GLU A 259 -2.49 -4.45 -18.83
CA GLU A 259 -1.91 -3.95 -17.58
C GLU A 259 -1.11 -2.65 -17.75
N ASN A 260 -0.46 -2.44 -18.91
CA ASN A 260 0.28 -1.21 -19.18
C ASN A 260 -0.65 0.00 -19.26
N ALA A 261 -1.83 -0.18 -19.86
CA ALA A 261 -2.85 0.85 -19.94
C ALA A 261 -3.37 1.22 -18.54
N SER A 262 -3.57 0.23 -17.66
CA SER A 262 -3.93 0.45 -16.26
C SER A 262 -2.87 1.29 -15.52
N ILE A 263 -1.60 0.89 -15.62
CA ILE A 263 -0.48 1.58 -14.96
C ILE A 263 -0.30 3.01 -15.51
N TYR A 264 -0.53 3.20 -16.81
CA TYR A 264 -0.47 4.51 -17.45
C TYR A 264 -1.52 5.47 -16.89
N ILE A 265 -2.78 5.05 -16.81
CA ILE A 265 -3.88 5.85 -16.22
C ILE A 265 -3.54 6.27 -14.78
N GLN A 266 -3.02 5.33 -13.98
CA GLN A 266 -2.62 5.60 -12.58
C GLN A 266 -1.49 6.64 -12.46
N GLY A 267 -0.78 6.92 -13.56
CA GLY A 267 0.27 7.93 -13.60
C GLY A 267 -0.17 9.31 -14.05
N LEU A 268 -1.38 9.46 -14.57
CA LEU A 268 -1.90 10.74 -15.00
C LEU A 268 -2.50 11.50 -13.80
N SER A 269 -2.25 12.81 -13.76
CA SER A 269 -2.99 13.72 -12.89
C SER A 269 -4.46 13.82 -13.30
N SER A 270 -5.31 14.29 -12.39
CA SER A 270 -6.73 14.53 -12.70
C SER A 270 -6.92 15.49 -13.88
N LEU A 271 -6.04 16.51 -13.97
CA LEU A 271 -6.03 17.46 -15.07
C LEU A 271 -5.65 16.78 -16.39
N GLU A 272 -4.55 16.02 -16.42
CA GLU A 272 -4.14 15.28 -17.63
C GLU A 272 -5.21 14.27 -18.07
N LEU A 273 -5.88 13.60 -17.12
CA LEU A 273 -7.00 12.72 -17.45
C LEU A 273 -8.15 13.49 -18.09
N ALA A 274 -8.55 14.62 -17.51
CA ALA A 274 -9.62 15.45 -18.06
C ALA A 274 -9.26 16.01 -19.45
N GLU A 275 -8.03 16.48 -19.65
CA GLU A 275 -7.54 16.92 -20.95
C GLU A 275 -7.55 15.80 -22.00
N ASN A 276 -7.11 14.60 -21.63
CA ASN A 276 -7.14 13.45 -22.52
C ASN A 276 -8.57 13.01 -22.87
N ILE A 277 -9.51 13.06 -21.93
CA ILE A 277 -10.94 12.81 -22.23
C ILE A 277 -11.48 13.85 -23.21
N ARG A 278 -11.12 15.13 -23.04
CA ARG A 278 -11.53 16.22 -23.94
C ARG A 278 -11.01 15.97 -25.36
N ASP A 279 -9.72 15.64 -25.47
CA ASP A 279 -9.01 15.60 -26.75
C ASP A 279 -9.26 14.28 -27.50
N ASN A 280 -9.45 13.17 -26.80
CA ASN A 280 -9.49 11.84 -27.38
C ASN A 280 -10.67 10.99 -26.88
N ARG A 281 -11.49 10.49 -27.82
CA ARG A 281 -12.65 9.63 -27.50
C ARG A 281 -12.26 8.26 -26.92
N GLY A 282 -11.07 7.74 -27.22
CA GLY A 282 -10.58 6.47 -26.70
C GLY A 282 -10.44 6.44 -25.19
N TYR A 283 -10.22 7.60 -24.55
CA TYR A 283 -10.05 7.69 -23.10
C TYR A 283 -11.33 7.41 -22.31
N VAL A 284 -12.51 7.67 -22.88
CA VAL A 284 -13.78 7.33 -22.21
C VAL A 284 -13.86 5.82 -22.00
N LYS A 285 -13.60 5.03 -23.05
CA LYS A 285 -13.63 3.57 -23.00
C LYS A 285 -12.50 3.01 -22.13
N LEU A 286 -11.31 3.60 -22.23
CA LEU A 286 -10.16 3.25 -21.39
C LEU A 286 -10.49 3.40 -19.90
N ILE A 287 -11.06 4.54 -19.50
CA ILE A 287 -11.40 4.80 -18.10
C ILE A 287 -12.48 3.84 -17.61
N LEU A 288 -13.50 3.57 -18.42
CA LEU A 288 -14.54 2.61 -18.07
C LEU A 288 -13.98 1.21 -17.88
N TRP A 289 -13.16 0.73 -18.82
CA TRP A 289 -12.44 -0.53 -18.68
C TRP A 289 -11.60 -0.56 -17.39
N TYR A 290 -10.86 0.51 -17.11
CA TYR A 290 -10.03 0.61 -15.91
C TYR A 290 -10.86 0.54 -14.62
N ILE A 291 -12.00 1.25 -14.58
CA ILE A 291 -12.94 1.19 -13.46
C ILE A 291 -13.46 -0.23 -13.28
N GLU A 292 -13.91 -0.89 -14.36
CA GLU A 292 -14.47 -2.24 -14.30
C GLU A 292 -13.47 -3.26 -13.76
N GLU A 293 -12.22 -3.19 -14.21
CA GLU A 293 -11.14 -4.10 -13.78
C GLU A 293 -10.69 -3.86 -12.34
N ASN A 294 -10.73 -2.62 -11.84
CA ASN A 294 -10.07 -2.24 -10.57
C ASN A 294 -11.02 -1.81 -9.45
N TYR A 295 -12.31 -1.60 -9.70
CA TYR A 295 -13.23 -1.07 -8.68
C TYR A 295 -13.29 -1.95 -7.44
N ARG A 296 -13.31 -3.28 -7.60
CA ARG A 296 -13.39 -4.23 -6.47
C ARG A 296 -12.13 -4.25 -5.61
N THR A 297 -10.96 -3.94 -6.20
CA THR A 297 -9.66 -4.00 -5.53
C THR A 297 -9.17 -2.63 -5.06
N ASN A 298 -9.63 -1.56 -5.71
CA ASN A 298 -9.09 -0.20 -5.61
C ASN A 298 -10.18 0.88 -5.63
N SER A 299 -11.35 0.64 -5.01
CA SER A 299 -12.49 1.56 -5.02
C SER A 299 -12.13 3.00 -4.62
N ASN A 300 -11.27 3.19 -3.62
CA ASN A 300 -10.81 4.52 -3.20
C ASN A 300 -10.01 5.24 -4.29
N SER A 301 -9.11 4.55 -4.99
CA SER A 301 -8.38 5.11 -6.14
C SER A 301 -9.33 5.42 -7.29
N ILE A 302 -10.33 4.57 -7.56
CA ILE A 302 -11.35 4.84 -8.57
C ILE A 302 -12.17 6.09 -8.21
N LEU A 303 -12.58 6.23 -6.95
CA LEU A 303 -13.29 7.41 -6.47
C LEU A 303 -12.43 8.68 -6.63
N LYS A 304 -11.16 8.64 -6.24
CA LYS A 304 -10.22 9.77 -6.46
C LYS A 304 -10.08 10.12 -7.94
N LEU A 305 -10.02 9.13 -8.82
CA LEU A 305 -9.94 9.32 -10.27
C LEU A 305 -11.19 10.03 -10.81
N VAL A 306 -12.39 9.52 -10.51
CA VAL A 306 -13.64 10.10 -11.01
C VAL A 306 -13.94 11.46 -10.36
N SER A 307 -13.63 11.63 -9.08
CA SER A 307 -13.76 12.92 -8.40
C SER A 307 -12.79 13.96 -8.95
N GLY A 308 -11.56 13.56 -9.30
CA GLY A 308 -10.60 14.42 -10.00
C GLY A 308 -11.12 14.87 -11.37
N ILE A 309 -11.68 13.95 -12.16
CA ILE A 309 -12.31 14.27 -13.45
C ILE A 309 -13.47 15.26 -13.24
N ASN A 310 -14.34 15.02 -12.26
CA ASN A 310 -15.46 15.90 -11.92
C ASN A 310 -14.98 17.33 -11.59
N LYS A 311 -13.89 17.44 -10.82
CA LYS A 311 -13.32 18.72 -10.46
C LYS A 311 -12.77 19.49 -11.67
N ASP A 312 -12.08 18.80 -12.58
CA ASP A 312 -11.29 19.47 -13.63
C ASP A 312 -12.04 19.55 -14.98
N CYS A 313 -13.14 18.80 -15.18
CA CYS A 313 -13.83 18.72 -16.49
C CYS A 313 -14.34 20.09 -16.98
N ALA A 314 -14.84 20.93 -16.08
CA ALA A 314 -15.34 22.27 -16.43
C ALA A 314 -14.21 23.22 -16.85
N GLU A 315 -13.05 23.13 -16.19
CA GLU A 315 -11.89 23.98 -16.48
C GLU A 315 -11.26 23.64 -17.84
N VAL A 316 -11.15 22.34 -18.17
CA VAL A 316 -10.48 21.92 -19.40
C VAL A 316 -11.33 22.11 -20.66
N THR A 317 -12.66 22.20 -20.50
CA THR A 317 -13.62 22.25 -21.61
C THR A 317 -13.58 23.61 -22.29
N LYS A 318 -13.21 23.64 -23.57
CA LYS A 318 -13.07 24.87 -24.38
C LYS A 318 -14.25 25.06 -25.32
N LYS A 319 -14.90 23.96 -25.75
CA LYS A 319 -16.07 23.98 -26.62
C LYS A 319 -17.19 23.15 -26.02
N TYR A 320 -18.43 23.58 -26.21
CA TYR A 320 -19.61 22.92 -25.65
C TYR A 320 -19.70 21.44 -26.04
N GLU A 321 -19.38 21.08 -27.28
CA GLU A 321 -19.41 19.69 -27.75
C GLU A 321 -18.38 18.77 -27.06
N GLU A 322 -17.35 19.32 -26.40
CA GLU A 322 -16.38 18.53 -25.66
C GLU A 322 -16.99 17.94 -24.38
N ALA A 323 -17.96 18.63 -23.79
CA ALA A 323 -18.70 18.19 -22.61
C ALA A 323 -19.46 16.87 -22.83
N ASP A 324 -19.81 16.54 -24.08
CA ASP A 324 -20.51 15.30 -24.42
C ASP A 324 -19.70 14.05 -24.05
N ARG A 325 -18.36 14.13 -24.10
CA ARG A 325 -17.49 13.00 -23.74
C ARG A 325 -17.53 12.72 -22.24
N PHE A 326 -17.49 13.77 -21.42
CA PHE A 326 -17.64 13.67 -19.98
C PHE A 326 -19.04 13.18 -19.59
N ALA A 327 -20.09 13.70 -20.25
CA ALA A 327 -21.46 13.23 -20.06
C ALA A 327 -21.62 11.74 -20.40
N ALA A 328 -21.01 11.27 -21.49
CA ALA A 328 -21.03 9.87 -21.89
C ALA A 328 -20.32 8.96 -20.87
N LEU A 329 -19.16 9.38 -20.36
CA LEU A 329 -18.45 8.67 -19.29
C LEU A 329 -19.32 8.55 -18.03
N ALA A 330 -19.85 9.68 -17.56
CA ALA A 330 -20.71 9.75 -16.39
C ALA A 330 -21.95 8.86 -16.53
N PHE A 331 -22.64 8.94 -17.67
CA PHE A 331 -23.80 8.10 -17.97
C PHE A 331 -23.46 6.60 -17.88
N GLN A 332 -22.33 6.17 -18.46
CA GLN A 332 -21.95 4.75 -18.44
C GLN A 332 -21.58 4.26 -17.04
N ILE A 333 -20.93 5.09 -16.22
CA ILE A 333 -20.70 4.79 -14.80
C ILE A 333 -22.05 4.59 -14.07
N LEU A 334 -23.02 5.48 -14.30
CA LEU A 334 -24.33 5.42 -13.65
C LEU A 334 -25.20 4.24 -14.12
N CYS A 335 -25.05 3.81 -15.37
CA CYS A 335 -25.77 2.64 -15.89
C CYS A 335 -25.23 1.30 -15.38
N ASN A 336 -23.95 1.23 -14.99
CA ASN A 336 -23.32 -0.05 -14.64
C ASN A 336 -23.65 -0.44 -13.18
N SER A 337 -24.80 -1.11 -13.00
CA SER A 337 -25.29 -1.57 -11.69
C SER A 337 -24.64 -2.87 -11.21
N GLU A 338 -24.01 -3.65 -12.10
CA GLU A 338 -23.48 -4.98 -11.79
C GLU A 338 -22.27 -4.96 -10.84
N LEU A 339 -21.52 -3.86 -10.84
CA LEU A 339 -20.32 -3.70 -10.00
C LEU A 339 -20.61 -3.13 -8.61
N GLY A 340 -21.86 -2.72 -8.34
CA GLY A 340 -22.27 -2.23 -7.02
C GLY A 340 -21.51 -0.97 -6.60
N TYR A 341 -21.37 -0.01 -7.52
CA TYR A 341 -20.73 1.28 -7.24
C TYR A 341 -21.35 1.97 -6.02
N ASP A 342 -20.49 2.53 -5.16
CA ASP A 342 -20.91 3.26 -3.97
C ASP A 342 -21.56 4.59 -4.34
N TYR A 343 -22.23 5.19 -3.36
CA TYR A 343 -22.96 6.44 -3.57
C TYR A 343 -22.02 7.59 -3.94
N GLU A 344 -20.82 7.67 -3.36
CA GLU A 344 -19.89 8.78 -3.61
C GLU A 344 -19.38 8.76 -5.05
N LEU A 345 -19.07 7.58 -5.60
CA LEU A 345 -18.68 7.41 -7.00
C LEU A 345 -19.82 7.83 -7.94
N LYS A 346 -21.04 7.34 -7.67
CA LYS A 346 -22.24 7.70 -8.44
C LYS A 346 -22.55 9.19 -8.34
N ALA A 347 -22.37 9.82 -7.17
CA ALA A 347 -22.60 11.24 -6.96
C ALA A 347 -21.64 12.10 -7.79
N ASN A 348 -20.35 11.73 -7.87
CA ASN A 348 -19.40 12.44 -8.74
C ASN A 348 -19.75 12.29 -10.23
N ALA A 349 -20.17 11.10 -10.67
CA ALA A 349 -20.65 10.91 -12.04
C ALA A 349 -21.94 11.72 -12.31
N ALA A 350 -22.86 11.77 -11.37
CA ALA A 350 -24.08 12.58 -11.44
C ALA A 350 -23.78 14.07 -11.59
N ASP A 351 -22.81 14.60 -10.84
CA ASP A 351 -22.41 16.01 -10.91
C ASP A 351 -21.83 16.37 -12.28
N ILE A 352 -20.98 15.50 -12.86
CA ILE A 352 -20.47 15.66 -14.23
C ILE A 352 -21.63 15.72 -15.23
N LEU A 353 -22.59 14.80 -15.12
CA LEU A 353 -23.72 14.73 -16.05
C LEU A 353 -24.65 15.93 -15.91
N LYS A 354 -24.92 16.38 -14.67
CA LYS A 354 -25.67 17.61 -14.37
C LYS A 354 -25.03 18.83 -15.02
N TRP A 355 -23.72 19.01 -14.79
CA TRP A 355 -22.97 20.14 -15.34
C TRP A 355 -23.10 20.19 -16.87
N ALA A 356 -22.89 19.06 -17.55
CA ALA A 356 -23.04 19.01 -19.00
C ALA A 356 -24.49 19.26 -19.45
N ALA A 357 -25.48 18.63 -18.80
CA ALA A 357 -26.88 18.69 -19.21
C ALA A 357 -27.54 20.05 -18.94
N PHE A 358 -27.31 20.65 -17.77
CA PHE A 358 -28.08 21.79 -17.30
C PHE A 358 -27.24 23.06 -17.19
N ASP A 359 -26.00 22.98 -16.71
CA ASP A 359 -25.15 24.18 -16.57
C ASP A 359 -24.63 24.65 -17.94
N LEU A 360 -24.24 23.70 -18.81
CA LEU A 360 -23.86 23.96 -20.21
C LEU A 360 -25.00 23.83 -21.21
N ASN A 361 -26.19 23.39 -20.77
CA ASN A 361 -27.37 23.19 -21.59
C ASN A 361 -27.13 22.28 -22.83
N ARG A 362 -26.40 21.17 -22.67
CA ARG A 362 -26.15 20.21 -23.74
C ARG A 362 -27.35 19.28 -23.93
N PHE A 363 -28.06 19.43 -25.05
CA PHE A 363 -29.16 18.53 -25.43
C PHE A 363 -28.76 17.05 -25.48
N TYR A 364 -27.53 16.74 -25.91
CA TYR A 364 -27.00 15.38 -25.87
C TYR A 364 -27.02 14.80 -24.46
N ALA A 365 -26.51 15.55 -23.48
CA ALA A 365 -26.45 15.12 -22.08
C ALA A 365 -27.84 15.07 -21.44
N GLN A 366 -28.75 16.00 -21.76
CA GLN A 366 -30.15 15.93 -21.32
C GLN A 366 -30.84 14.63 -21.77
N GLY A 367 -30.63 14.22 -23.03
CA GLY A 367 -31.13 12.93 -23.52
C GLY A 367 -30.54 11.71 -22.81
N LEU A 368 -29.32 11.81 -22.26
CA LEU A 368 -28.75 10.77 -21.40
C LEU A 368 -29.44 10.72 -20.03
N VAL A 369 -29.80 11.88 -19.46
CA VAL A 369 -30.58 11.95 -18.21
C VAL A 369 -31.95 11.28 -18.38
N ASP A 370 -32.66 11.57 -19.47
CA ASP A 370 -33.96 10.96 -19.77
C ASP A 370 -33.87 9.44 -19.89
N ARG A 371 -32.76 8.93 -20.46
CA ARG A 371 -32.48 7.50 -20.55
C ARG A 371 -32.20 6.87 -19.19
N LEU A 372 -31.50 7.56 -18.28
CA LEU A 372 -31.27 7.07 -16.92
C LEU A 372 -32.58 7.00 -16.13
N GLU A 373 -33.42 8.03 -16.23
CA GLU A 373 -34.74 8.07 -15.60
C GLU A 373 -35.64 6.93 -16.10
N SER A 374 -35.71 6.76 -17.41
CA SER A 374 -36.46 5.66 -18.03
C SER A 374 -35.90 4.28 -17.66
N GLY A 375 -34.58 4.20 -17.40
CA GLY A 375 -33.87 2.99 -17.00
C GLY A 375 -33.99 2.66 -15.51
N GLY A 376 -34.67 3.49 -14.71
CA GLY A 376 -34.89 3.24 -13.29
C GLY A 376 -33.67 3.50 -12.40
N ILE A 377 -32.88 4.54 -12.72
CA ILE A 377 -31.79 5.00 -11.85
C ILE A 377 -32.32 5.33 -10.43
N GLU A 378 -31.47 5.20 -9.43
CA GLU A 378 -31.82 5.49 -8.04
C GLU A 378 -32.36 6.93 -7.86
N PRO A 379 -33.50 7.14 -7.17
CA PRO A 379 -34.14 8.45 -7.05
C PRO A 379 -33.21 9.55 -6.51
N LEU A 380 -32.41 9.25 -5.49
CA LEU A 380 -31.47 10.22 -4.91
C LEU A 380 -30.41 10.69 -5.91
N ILE A 381 -29.97 9.80 -6.80
CA ILE A 381 -29.01 10.14 -7.86
C ILE A 381 -29.71 10.96 -8.94
N LEU A 382 -30.92 10.60 -9.33
CA LEU A 382 -31.71 11.37 -10.31
C LEU A 382 -32.00 12.79 -9.80
N ASP A 383 -32.41 12.91 -8.54
CA ASP A 383 -32.66 14.19 -7.89
C ASP A 383 -31.40 15.03 -7.91
N ARG A 384 -30.23 14.46 -7.56
CA ARG A 384 -28.95 15.16 -7.63
C ARG A 384 -28.63 15.68 -9.04
N ILE A 385 -28.94 14.92 -10.08
CA ILE A 385 -28.72 15.32 -11.48
C ILE A 385 -29.64 16.48 -11.85
N LYS A 386 -30.91 16.41 -11.46
CA LYS A 386 -31.96 17.37 -11.82
C LYS A 386 -32.06 18.57 -10.87
N ASP A 387 -31.35 18.54 -9.74
CA ASP A 387 -31.40 19.58 -8.73
C ASP A 387 -30.88 20.88 -9.34
N ALA A 388 -31.80 21.75 -9.74
CA ALA A 388 -31.47 23.06 -10.27
C ALA A 388 -30.91 23.90 -9.12
N THR A 389 -29.61 24.17 -9.15
CA THR A 389 -29.07 25.31 -8.41
C THR A 389 -29.81 26.54 -8.91
N SER A 390 -30.70 27.05 -8.05
CA SER A 390 -31.57 28.20 -8.28
C SER A 390 -30.79 29.50 -8.39
#